data_AF-A0A1F7RBK9-F1
#
_entry.id   AF-A0A1F7RBK9-F1
#
_cell.length_a   1.000
_cell.length_b   1.000
_cell.length_c   1.000
_cell.angle_alpha   90.00
_cell.angle_beta   90.00
_cell.angle_gamma   90.00
#
_symmetry.space_group_name_H-M   'P 1'
#
loop_
_entity.id
_entity.type
_entity.pdbx_description
1 polymer ?
#
loop_
_entity_poly.entity_id
_entity_poly.type
_entity_poly.pdbx_seq_one_letter_code
_entity_poly.pdbx_strand_id
1 'polypeptide(L)'
;MKDLLLKLITIAYAGVGVVGLIAYWPTIKDLYYHQKPSANVTSYIIWTLTSGVAFLYSLFILPDLLFRIVSGINFGACTMVLFLSLKLGKTTKQ
;
A
#
# COMPACT_ATOMS: atom_id res chain seq x y z
N MET A 1 20.70 17.48 18.94
CA MET A 1 19.28 17.73 18.56
C MET A 1 18.93 17.12 17.21
N LYS A 2 19.71 17.37 16.15
CA LYS A 2 19.48 16.78 14.81
C LYS A 2 19.42 15.24 14.83
N ASP A 3 20.31 14.58 15.57
CA ASP A 3 20.36 13.11 15.63
C ASP A 3 19.18 12.46 16.35
N LEU A 4 18.66 13.12 17.39
CA LEU A 4 17.48 12.63 18.10
C LEU A 4 16.23 12.74 17.21
N LEU A 5 16.07 13.88 16.55
CA LEU A 5 14.97 14.10 15.62
C LEU A 5 14.99 13.08 14.47
N LEU A 6 16.16 12.84 13.86
CA LEU A 6 16.30 11.84 12.79
C LEU A 6 15.91 10.44 13.26
N LYS A 7 16.41 10.01 14.44
CA LYS A 7 16.05 8.70 15.01
C LYS A 7 14.53 8.57 15.24
N LEU A 8 13.89 9.59 15.78
CA LEU A 8 12.45 9.59 16.03
C LEU A 8 11.66 9.49 14.72
N ILE A 9 12.04 10.23 13.69
CA ILE A 9 11.39 10.17 12.38
C ILE A 9 11.59 8.80 11.73
N THR A 10 12.79 8.20 11.83
CA THR A 10 13.05 6.84 11.31
C THR A 10 12.16 5.80 11.99
N ILE A 11 12.02 5.86 13.32
CA ILE A 11 11.14 4.95 14.08
C ILE A 11 9.68 5.17 13.69
N ALA A 12 9.24 6.43 13.63
CA ALA A 12 7.88 6.77 13.22
C ALA A 12 7.58 6.25 11.80
N TYR A 13 8.52 6.41 10.86
CA TYR A 13 8.39 5.93 9.50
C TYR A 13 8.35 4.40 9.40
N ALA A 14 9.10 3.69 10.25
CA ALA A 14 8.95 2.23 10.37
C ALA A 14 7.55 1.85 10.87
N GLY A 15 7.00 2.62 11.83
CA GLY A 15 5.63 2.48 12.29
C GLY A 15 4.59 2.65 11.18
N VAL A 16 4.82 3.55 10.21
CA VAL A 16 3.92 3.74 9.05
C VAL A 16 3.73 2.45 8.26
N GLY A 17 4.79 1.65 8.07
CA GLY A 17 4.68 0.35 7.39
C GLY A 17 3.76 -0.63 8.12
N VAL A 18 3.90 -0.71 9.45
CA VAL A 18 3.06 -1.58 10.30
C VAL A 18 1.60 -1.12 10.29
N VAL A 19 1.38 0.17 10.50
CA VAL A 19 0.03 0.77 10.47
C VAL A 19 -0.61 0.57 9.09
N GLY A 20 0.15 0.72 8.02
CA GLY A 20 -0.30 0.48 6.65
C GLY A 20 -0.83 -0.95 6.46
N LEU A 21 -0.09 -1.97 6.90
CA LEU A 21 -0.55 -3.37 6.83
C LEU A 21 -1.88 -3.58 7.57
N ILE A 22 -1.99 -3.03 8.78
CA ILE A 22 -3.20 -3.15 9.61
C ILE A 22 -4.36 -2.40 8.95
N ALA A 23 -4.11 -1.24 8.34
CA ALA A 23 -5.12 -0.41 7.71
C ALA A 23 -5.68 -1.02 6.42
N TYR A 24 -4.86 -1.70 5.62
CA TYR A 24 -5.32 -2.37 4.40
C TYR A 24 -6.05 -3.69 4.66
N TRP A 25 -5.79 -4.35 5.80
CA TRP A 25 -6.41 -5.60 6.19
C TRP A 25 -7.96 -5.61 6.10
N PRO A 26 -8.70 -4.65 6.70
CA PRO A 26 -10.16 -4.64 6.61
C PRO A 26 -10.67 -4.52 5.17
N THR A 27 -10.05 -3.67 4.33
CA THR A 27 -10.44 -3.52 2.92
C THR A 27 -10.20 -4.81 2.14
N ILE A 28 -9.05 -5.45 2.32
CA ILE A 28 -8.74 -6.74 1.69
C ILE A 28 -9.73 -7.81 2.15
N LYS A 29 -10.05 -7.86 3.45
CA LYS A 29 -11.03 -8.80 4.01
C LYS A 29 -12.42 -8.58 3.42
N ASP A 30 -12.86 -7.33 3.29
CA ASP A 30 -14.16 -7.00 2.71
C ASP A 30 -14.27 -7.41 1.24
N LEU A 31 -13.22 -7.19 0.45
CA LEU A 31 -13.19 -7.54 -0.96
C LEU A 31 -13.08 -9.05 -1.18
N TYR A 32 -12.26 -9.74 -0.39
CA TYR A 32 -11.97 -11.16 -0.58
C TYR A 32 -13.01 -12.07 0.08
N TYR A 33 -13.31 -11.86 1.36
CA TYR A 33 -14.24 -12.73 2.12
C TYR A 33 -15.69 -12.27 2.00
N HIS A 34 -15.95 -10.98 2.14
CA HIS A 34 -17.32 -10.48 2.12
C HIS A 34 -17.83 -10.17 0.72
N GLN A 35 -16.97 -10.20 -0.30
CA GLN A 35 -17.30 -9.85 -1.70
C GLN A 35 -18.03 -8.49 -1.77
N LYS A 36 -17.68 -7.56 -0.88
CA LYS A 36 -18.26 -6.22 -0.81
C LYS A 36 -17.40 -5.26 -1.61
N PRO A 37 -17.95 -4.47 -2.55
CA PRO A 37 -17.20 -3.49 -3.32
C PRO A 37 -16.85 -2.26 -2.46
N SER A 38 -16.00 -2.44 -1.45
CA SER A 38 -15.60 -1.42 -0.48
C SER A 38 -14.49 -0.47 -0.98
N ALA A 39 -13.92 -0.74 -2.15
CA ALA A 39 -12.80 0.02 -2.73
C ALA A 39 -13.12 0.53 -4.14
N ASN A 40 -12.90 1.84 -4.36
CA ASN A 40 -13.07 2.47 -5.67
C ASN A 40 -11.92 2.10 -6.62
N VAL A 41 -12.24 1.45 -7.74
CA VAL A 41 -11.26 0.98 -8.72
C VAL A 41 -10.40 2.13 -9.27
N THR A 42 -11.01 3.25 -9.67
CA THR A 42 -10.29 4.39 -10.25
C THR A 42 -9.28 4.97 -9.26
N SER A 43 -9.66 5.12 -7.99
CA SER A 43 -8.74 5.56 -6.94
C SER A 43 -7.60 4.57 -6.76
N TYR A 44 -7.87 3.27 -6.73
CA TYR A 44 -6.83 2.25 -6.56
C TYR A 44 -5.92 2.07 -7.77
N ILE A 45 -6.36 2.41 -8.99
CA ILE A 45 -5.48 2.55 -10.17
C ILE A 45 -4.45 3.66 -9.91
N ILE A 46 -4.92 4.85 -9.51
CA ILE A 46 -4.03 6.00 -9.24
C ILE A 46 -3.05 5.65 -8.10
N TRP A 47 -3.55 5.09 -7.00
CA TRP A 47 -2.72 4.69 -5.87
C TRP A 47 -1.68 3.62 -6.23
N THR A 48 -2.04 2.65 -7.07
CA THR A 48 -1.10 1.62 -7.52
C THR A 48 0.00 2.22 -8.40
N LEU A 49 -0.34 3.15 -9.29
CA LEU A 49 0.65 3.83 -10.14
C LEU A 49 1.60 4.69 -9.32
N THR A 50 1.10 5.52 -8.41
CA THR A 50 1.94 6.42 -7.60
C THR A 50 2.80 5.65 -6.60
N SER A 51 2.25 4.64 -5.93
CA SER A 51 3.03 3.76 -5.05
C SER A 51 4.03 2.90 -5.82
N GLY A 52 3.71 2.48 -7.05
CA GLY A 52 4.63 1.79 -7.94
C GLY A 52 5.83 2.65 -8.31
N VAL A 53 5.61 3.93 -8.67
CA VAL A 53 6.71 4.87 -8.93
C VAL A 53 7.59 5.05 -7.68
N ALA A 54 6.99 5.20 -6.50
CA ALA A 54 7.75 5.32 -5.24
C ALA A 54 8.57 4.06 -4.93
N PHE A 55 8.00 2.87 -5.16
CA PHE A 55 8.72 1.61 -4.97
C PHE A 55 9.86 1.44 -5.98
N LEU A 56 9.64 1.75 -7.26
CA LEU A 56 10.71 1.73 -8.28
C LEU A 56 11.83 2.71 -7.92
N TYR A 57 11.48 3.90 -7.43
CA TYR A 57 12.46 4.87 -6.93
C TYR A 57 13.29 4.29 -5.77
N SER A 58 12.66 3.57 -4.83
CA SER A 58 13.36 2.87 -3.73
C SER A 58 14.27 1.72 -4.19
N LEU A 59 13.96 1.10 -5.33
CA LEU A 59 14.74 -0.02 -5.86
C LEU A 59 15.98 0.47 -6.60
N PHE A 60 15.82 1.47 -7.46
CA PHE A 60 16.85 1.87 -8.41
C PHE A 60 17.62 3.13 -8.04
N ILE A 61 17.04 4.02 -7.22
CA ILE A 61 17.63 5.36 -6.98
C ILE A 61 18.01 5.56 -5.53
N LEU A 62 17.12 5.26 -4.58
CA LEU A 62 17.36 5.53 -3.16
C LEU A 62 17.87 4.29 -2.41
N PRO A 63 19.11 4.27 -1.89
CA PRO A 63 19.67 3.13 -1.17
C PRO A 63 19.21 3.10 0.31
N ASP A 64 17.91 3.24 0.57
CA ASP A 64 17.33 3.18 1.91
C ASP A 64 16.42 1.94 2.05
N LEU A 65 16.86 0.99 2.88
CA LEU A 65 16.16 -0.29 3.05
C LEU A 65 14.78 -0.11 3.70
N LEU A 66 14.65 0.83 4.64
CA LEU A 66 13.39 1.06 5.33
C LEU A 66 12.34 1.62 4.37
N PHE A 67 12.70 2.63 3.59
CA PHE A 67 11.90 3.20 2.52
C PHE A 67 11.51 2.14 1.48
N ARG A 68 12.44 1.26 1.11
CA ARG A 68 12.17 0.14 0.21
C ARG A 68 11.11 -0.83 0.76
N ILE A 69 11.21 -1.20 2.02
CA ILE A 69 10.24 -2.09 2.68
C ILE A 69 8.87 -1.41 2.77
N VAL A 70 8.81 -0.18 3.28
CA VAL A 70 7.55 0.56 3.47
C VAL A 70 6.86 0.85 2.15
N SER A 71 7.60 1.30 1.13
CA SER A 71 7.04 1.54 -0.21
C SER A 71 6.60 0.25 -0.91
N GLY A 72 7.36 -0.85 -0.74
CA GLY A 72 6.98 -2.16 -1.26
C GLY A 72 5.70 -2.71 -0.63
N ILE A 73 5.54 -2.57 0.69
CA ILE A 73 4.30 -2.92 1.40
C ILE A 73 3.12 -2.12 0.84
N ASN A 74 3.29 -0.79 0.71
CA ASN A 74 2.22 0.08 0.20
C ASN A 74 1.83 -0.30 -1.24
N PHE A 75 2.81 -0.46 -2.12
CA PHE A 75 2.57 -0.88 -3.51
C PHE A 75 1.89 -2.25 -3.59
N GLY A 76 2.36 -3.23 -2.81
CA GLY A 76 1.77 -4.56 -2.75
C GLY A 76 0.31 -4.52 -2.26
N ALA A 77 0.02 -3.73 -1.24
CA ALA A 77 -1.33 -3.58 -0.71
C ALA A 77 -2.27 -2.89 -1.70
N CYS A 78 -1.86 -1.78 -2.32
CA CYS A 78 -2.64 -1.11 -3.37
C CYS A 78 -2.92 -2.05 -4.54
N THR A 79 -1.90 -2.80 -5.00
CA THR A 79 -2.02 -3.76 -6.09
C THR A 79 -3.00 -4.87 -5.74
N MET A 80 -2.91 -5.42 -4.52
CA MET A 80 -3.81 -6.47 -4.04
C MET A 80 -5.26 -5.98 -3.99
N VAL A 81 -5.50 -4.79 -3.43
CA VAL A 81 -6.85 -4.22 -3.38
C VAL A 81 -7.39 -3.96 -4.79
N LEU A 82 -6.59 -3.37 -5.68
CA LEU A 82 -7.01 -3.14 -7.07
C LEU A 82 -7.38 -4.45 -7.77
N PHE A 83 -6.55 -5.48 -7.63
CA PHE A 83 -6.79 -6.80 -8.21
C PHE A 83 -8.11 -7.40 -7.71
N LEU A 84 -8.35 -7.36 -6.39
CA LEU A 84 -9.57 -7.89 -5.80
C LEU A 84 -10.81 -7.10 -6.23
N SER A 85 -10.73 -5.76 -6.26
CA SER A 85 -11.82 -4.91 -6.74
C SER A 85 -12.18 -5.17 -8.21
N LEU A 86 -11.18 -5.36 -9.08
CA LEU A 86 -11.40 -5.71 -10.49
C LEU A 86 -12.02 -7.10 -10.65
N LYS A 87 -11.58 -8.08 -9.84
CA LYS A 87 -12.14 -9.45 -9.85
C LYS A 87 -13.61 -9.45 -9.42
N LEU A 88 -13.94 -8.72 -8.35
CA LEU A 88 -15.31 -8.60 -7.87
C LEU A 88 -16.22 -7.89 -8.87
N GLY A 89 -15.77 -6.77 -9.43
CA GLY A 89 -16.54 -6.00 -10.43
C GLY A 89 -16.86 -6.78 -11.71
N LYS A 90 -16.05 -7.79 -12.07
CA LYS A 90 -16.37 -8.74 -13.16
C LYS A 90 -17.46 -9.73 -12.78
N THR A 91 -17.50 -10.16 -11.52
CA THR A 91 -18.44 -11.16 -11.01
C THR A 91 -19.85 -10.57 -10.84
N THR A 92 -19.98 -9.31 -10.45
CA THR A 92 -21.29 -8.63 -10.29
C THR A 92 -21.93 -8.19 -11.62
N LYS A 93 -21.17 -8.18 -12.72
CA LYS A 93 -21.68 -7.80 -14.05
C LYS A 93 -22.08 -9.01 -14.92
N GLN A 94 -21.89 -10.24 -14.44
CA GLN A 94 -22.45 -11.46 -15.03
C GLN A 94 -23.83 -11.73 -14.42
#